data_AF-A0A7V2HBY5-F1
#
_entry.id   AF-A0A7V2HBY5-F1
#
_cell.length_a   1.000
_cell.length_b   1.000
_cell.length_c   1.000
_cell.angle_alpha   90.00
_cell.angle_beta   90.00
_cell.angle_gamma   90.00
#
_symmetry.space_group_name_H-M   'P 1'
#
loop_
_entity.id
_entity.type
_entity.pdbx_description
1 polymer ?
#
loop_
_entity_poly.entity_id
_entity_poly.type
_entity_poly.pdbx_seq_one_letter_code
_entity_poly.pdbx_strand_id
1 'polypeptide(L)'
;MANPSSYLYVDDRRLPRLSACQANGTCSAPFRPYWDRENCTTFNTWKYGLEKRAGYAAAIPDATLRAQLAARRVTYLLGDLDRVETSDLDMTCPAMAQGPNRRERGLNYWNYIRSLHNARHGLEVVSGCGHSATCVYASPQGAALLFPPGR
;
A
#
# COMPACT_ATOMS: atom_id res chain seq x y z
N MET A 1 3.85 8.56 1.93
CA MET A 1 4.40 7.21 2.17
C MET A 1 5.24 6.83 0.97
N ALA A 2 6.55 6.64 1.12
CA ALA A 2 7.44 6.26 0.02
C ALA A 2 7.67 4.75 -0.01
N ASN A 3 7.01 4.07 -0.96
CA ASN A 3 7.22 2.66 -1.34
C ASN A 3 7.71 1.70 -0.22
N PRO A 4 6.95 1.48 0.87
CA PRO A 4 7.31 0.48 1.86
C PRO A 4 7.25 -0.95 1.29
N SER A 5 7.93 -1.87 1.97
CA SER A 5 7.85 -3.30 1.63
C SER A 5 6.45 -3.89 1.88
N SER A 6 5.61 -3.33 2.74
CA SER A 6 4.22 -3.79 2.90
C SER A 6 3.30 -2.67 3.40
N TYR A 7 2.01 -2.89 3.22
CA TYR A 7 0.94 -1.99 3.62
C TYR A 7 -0.03 -2.69 4.56
N LEU A 8 -0.63 -1.92 5.47
CA LEU A 8 -1.69 -2.40 6.36
C LEU A 8 -3.03 -2.40 5.62
N TYR A 9 -3.58 -3.56 5.31
CA TYR A 9 -4.95 -3.66 4.81
C TYR A 9 -5.93 -3.63 5.99
N VAL A 10 -7.12 -3.05 5.79
CA VAL A 10 -8.13 -2.90 6.86
C VAL A 10 -9.24 -3.93 6.81
N ASP A 11 -9.07 -4.94 5.96
CA ASP A 11 -9.87 -6.16 5.84
C ASP A 11 -9.05 -7.27 5.14
N ASP A 12 -9.69 -8.41 4.93
CA ASP A 12 -9.10 -9.61 4.36
C ASP A 12 -9.06 -9.62 2.81
N ARG A 13 -9.46 -8.53 2.16
CA ARG A 13 -9.54 -8.49 0.70
C ARG A 13 -8.19 -8.19 0.08
N ARG A 14 -7.83 -8.93 -0.95
CA ARG A 14 -6.62 -8.75 -1.76
C ARG A 14 -6.98 -8.85 -3.23
N LEU A 15 -6.04 -8.45 -4.07
CA LEU A 15 -6.18 -8.64 -5.51
C LEU A 15 -5.96 -10.13 -5.85
N PRO A 16 -6.75 -10.72 -6.76
CA PRO A 16 -6.53 -12.11 -7.17
C PRO A 16 -5.13 -12.37 -7.75
N ARG A 17 -4.72 -13.64 -7.79
CA ARG A 17 -3.44 -14.04 -8.40
C ARG A 17 -3.36 -13.55 -9.86
N LEU A 18 -2.17 -13.16 -10.29
CA LEU A 18 -1.89 -12.65 -11.64
C LEU A 18 -2.71 -11.40 -12.05
N SER A 19 -3.30 -10.71 -11.08
CA SER A 19 -3.97 -9.42 -11.30
C SER A 19 -3.07 -8.27 -10.86
N ALA A 20 -3.28 -7.10 -11.45
CA ALA A 20 -2.57 -5.88 -11.08
C ALA A 20 -3.50 -4.66 -11.20
N CYS A 21 -3.16 -3.61 -10.46
CA CYS A 21 -3.76 -2.30 -10.62
C CYS A 21 -2.79 -1.30 -11.27
N GLN A 22 -3.36 -0.29 -11.90
CA GLN A 22 -2.65 0.78 -12.58
C GLN A 22 -2.81 2.11 -11.83
N ALA A 23 -1.93 3.07 -12.14
CA ALA A 23 -1.96 4.40 -11.54
C ALA A 23 -3.20 5.23 -11.94
N ASN A 24 -3.90 4.86 -13.02
CA ASN A 24 -5.13 5.51 -13.47
C ASN A 24 -6.38 5.12 -12.64
N GLY A 25 -6.26 4.22 -11.66
CA GLY A 25 -7.38 3.78 -10.84
C GLY A 25 -8.07 2.50 -11.31
N THR A 26 -7.53 1.83 -12.34
CA THR A 26 -8.11 0.60 -12.88
C THR A 26 -7.35 -0.63 -12.35
N CYS A 27 -8.08 -1.73 -12.15
CA CYS A 27 -7.53 -3.03 -11.78
C CYS A 27 -8.05 -4.08 -12.75
N SER A 28 -7.23 -5.09 -13.07
CA SER A 28 -7.61 -6.19 -13.96
C SER A 28 -8.66 -7.13 -13.36
N ALA A 29 -8.90 -7.06 -12.05
CA ALA A 29 -9.88 -7.83 -11.31
C ALA A 29 -10.34 -7.06 -10.05
N PRO A 30 -11.53 -7.35 -9.49
CA PRO A 30 -11.97 -6.75 -8.24
C PRO A 30 -11.22 -7.35 -7.04
N PHE A 31 -11.07 -6.55 -5.97
CA PHE A 31 -10.62 -7.04 -4.67
C PHE A 31 -11.66 -8.00 -4.07
N ARG A 32 -11.19 -9.14 -3.57
CA ARG A 32 -12.01 -10.21 -2.97
C ARG A 32 -11.29 -10.80 -1.77
N PRO A 33 -11.97 -11.56 -0.87
CA PRO A 33 -11.29 -12.28 0.20
C PRO A 33 -10.08 -13.05 -0.33
N TYR A 34 -8.95 -12.97 0.38
CA TYR A 34 -7.69 -13.50 -0.12
C TYR A 34 -7.78 -14.99 -0.44
N TRP A 35 -7.42 -15.34 -1.67
CA TRP A 35 -7.60 -16.67 -2.24
C TRP A 35 -6.68 -17.73 -1.63
N ASP A 36 -5.51 -17.33 -1.10
CA ASP A 36 -4.49 -18.24 -0.55
C ASP A 36 -4.44 -18.21 0.99
N ARG A 37 -5.54 -17.81 1.63
CA ARG A 37 -5.63 -17.63 3.09
C ARG A 37 -5.35 -18.89 3.90
N GLU A 38 -5.53 -20.07 3.30
CA GLU A 38 -5.25 -21.36 3.95
C GLU A 38 -3.76 -21.68 4.00
N ASN A 39 -3.01 -21.34 2.94
CA ASN A 39 -1.56 -21.54 2.90
C ASN A 39 -0.79 -20.38 3.55
N CYS A 40 -1.36 -19.17 3.54
CA CYS A 40 -0.80 -18.00 4.20
C CYS A 40 -1.70 -17.51 5.31
N THR A 41 -1.77 -18.26 6.40
CA THR A 41 -2.67 -18.00 7.54
C THR A 41 -2.39 -16.67 8.28
N THR A 42 -1.25 -16.04 8.04
CA THR A 42 -0.84 -14.78 8.68
C THR A 42 -1.04 -13.54 7.81
N PHE A 43 -1.60 -13.67 6.60
CA PHE A 43 -1.78 -12.56 5.63
C PHE A 43 -2.51 -11.33 6.17
N ASN A 44 -3.36 -11.52 7.19
CA ASN A 44 -4.17 -10.48 7.80
C ASN A 44 -3.73 -10.14 9.24
N THR A 45 -2.60 -10.69 9.69
CA THR A 45 -2.00 -10.36 10.99
C THR A 45 -1.45 -8.93 11.00
N TRP A 46 -1.46 -8.29 12.17
CA TRP A 46 -0.96 -6.93 12.41
C TRP A 46 0.39 -6.67 11.74
N LYS A 47 0.54 -5.46 11.17
CA LYS A 47 1.47 -5.03 10.10
C LYS A 47 0.91 -5.21 8.68
N TYR A 48 0.20 -6.30 8.39
CA TYR A 48 -0.36 -6.60 7.06
C TYR A 48 -1.89 -6.52 7.02
N GLY A 49 -2.53 -6.73 8.17
CA GLY A 49 -3.96 -6.65 8.38
C GLY A 49 -4.33 -6.26 9.80
N LEU A 50 -5.60 -6.41 10.15
CA LEU A 50 -6.15 -5.96 11.45
C LEU A 50 -6.21 -7.04 12.53
N GLU A 51 -5.81 -8.28 12.26
CA GLU A 51 -5.86 -9.36 13.25
C GLU A 51 -4.68 -9.30 14.23
N LYS A 52 -4.89 -9.76 15.46
CA LYS A 52 -3.84 -9.87 16.50
C LYS A 52 -3.06 -8.55 16.69
N ARG A 53 -3.75 -7.41 16.70
CA ARG A 53 -3.13 -6.09 16.91
C ARG A 53 -2.43 -6.03 18.26
N ALA A 54 -1.31 -5.34 18.28
CA ALA A 54 -0.50 -5.13 19.47
C ALA A 54 -0.25 -3.63 19.72
N GLY A 55 0.13 -3.30 20.96
CA GLY A 55 0.42 -1.93 21.38
C GLY A 55 -0.81 -1.03 21.35
N TYR A 56 -0.61 0.27 21.06
CA TYR A 56 -1.66 1.28 21.08
C TYR A 56 -2.87 0.92 20.19
N ALA A 57 -2.65 0.26 19.05
CA ALA A 57 -3.72 -0.10 18.12
C ALA A 57 -4.61 -1.27 18.60
N ALA A 58 -4.20 -2.02 19.63
CA ALA A 58 -4.99 -3.12 20.17
C ALA A 58 -6.29 -2.65 20.82
N ALA A 59 -6.27 -1.46 21.45
CA ALA A 59 -7.44 -0.87 22.11
C ALA A 59 -8.38 -0.10 21.16
N ILE A 60 -7.98 0.10 19.90
CA ILE A 60 -8.75 0.89 18.93
C ILE A 60 -9.66 -0.04 18.14
N PRO A 61 -10.98 0.22 18.06
CA PRO A 61 -11.89 -0.58 17.24
C PRO A 61 -11.56 -0.50 15.74
N ASP A 62 -11.79 -1.59 15.01
CA ASP A 62 -11.54 -1.68 13.56
C ASP A 62 -12.27 -0.59 12.77
N ALA A 63 -13.52 -0.31 13.13
CA ALA A 63 -14.32 0.73 12.50
C ALA A 63 -13.67 2.12 12.65
N THR A 64 -13.11 2.41 13.83
CA THR A 64 -12.39 3.65 14.10
C THR A 64 -11.11 3.73 13.28
N LEU A 65 -10.33 2.63 13.20
CA LEU A 65 -9.11 2.60 12.39
C LEU A 65 -9.41 2.80 10.90
N ARG A 66 -10.45 2.15 10.37
CA ARG A 66 -10.93 2.32 8.99
C ARG A 66 -11.32 3.77 8.70
N ALA A 67 -12.15 4.35 9.56
CA ALA A 67 -12.60 5.73 9.42
C ALA A 67 -11.44 6.73 9.46
N GLN A 68 -10.53 6.56 10.44
CA GLN A 68 -9.34 7.40 10.55
C GLN A 68 -8.42 7.26 9.32
N LEU A 69 -8.23 6.04 8.83
CA LEU A 69 -7.41 5.81 7.64
C LEU A 69 -8.00 6.53 6.43
N ALA A 70 -9.30 6.38 6.17
CA ALA A 70 -9.96 7.01 5.02
C ALA A 70 -9.99 8.55 5.08
N ALA A 71 -10.06 9.12 6.29
CA ALA A 71 -10.09 10.56 6.51
C ALA A 71 -8.72 11.25 6.41
N ARG A 72 -7.60 10.49 6.51
CA ARG A 72 -6.26 11.07 6.48
C ARG A 72 -5.90 11.55 5.08
N ARG A 73 -5.17 12.66 5.01
CA ARG A 73 -4.55 13.12 3.77
C ARG A 73 -3.21 12.41 3.57
N VAL A 74 -3.24 11.28 2.87
CA VAL A 74 -2.05 10.49 2.54
C VAL A 74 -1.77 10.58 1.05
N THR A 75 -0.51 10.80 0.67
CA THR A 75 -0.04 10.57 -0.69
C THR A 75 0.94 9.41 -0.70
N TYR A 76 0.71 8.44 -1.58
CA TYR A 76 1.64 7.36 -1.87
C TYR A 76 2.58 7.82 -2.97
N LEU A 77 3.88 7.73 -2.72
CA LEU A 77 4.92 8.18 -3.63
C LEU A 77 5.76 6.95 -4.00
N LEU A 78 5.62 6.47 -5.23
CA LEU A 78 6.16 5.19 -5.68
C LEU A 78 7.26 5.45 -6.72
N GLY A 79 8.41 4.77 -6.59
CA GLY A 79 9.40 4.75 -7.67
C GLY A 79 8.94 3.82 -8.80
N ASP A 80 8.95 4.28 -10.05
CA ASP A 80 8.50 3.45 -11.18
C ASP A 80 9.40 2.23 -11.45
N LEU A 81 10.68 2.30 -11.06
CA LEU A 81 11.66 1.23 -11.21
C LEU A 81 11.83 0.37 -9.95
N ASP A 82 11.06 0.61 -8.89
CA ASP A 82 11.10 -0.16 -7.64
C ASP A 82 10.31 -1.48 -7.79
N ARG A 83 10.78 -2.26 -8.78
CA ARG A 83 10.19 -3.52 -9.26
C ARG A 83 11.08 -4.72 -8.98
N VAL A 84 12.32 -4.47 -8.56
CA VAL A 84 13.36 -5.49 -8.36
C VAL A 84 13.32 -6.00 -6.93
N GLU A 85 13.48 -7.31 -6.76
CA GLU A 85 13.69 -7.90 -5.45
C GLU A 85 15.05 -7.48 -4.90
N THR A 86 15.04 -6.86 -3.73
CA THR A 86 16.25 -6.47 -3.00
C THR A 86 16.28 -7.20 -1.67
N SER A 87 17.44 -7.30 -1.02
CA SER A 87 17.60 -8.06 0.23
C SER A 87 16.72 -7.57 1.39
N ASP A 88 16.26 -6.33 1.34
CA ASP A 88 15.37 -5.69 2.31
C ASP A 88 13.88 -5.76 1.92
N LEU A 89 13.56 -6.40 0.80
CA LEU A 89 12.18 -6.62 0.40
C LEU A 89 11.56 -7.71 1.28
N ASP A 90 10.37 -7.41 1.82
CA ASP A 90 9.60 -8.38 2.60
C ASP A 90 9.03 -9.45 1.67
N MET A 91 9.65 -10.62 1.66
CA MET A 91 9.27 -11.77 0.83
C MET A 91 8.39 -12.77 1.59
N THR A 92 7.94 -12.42 2.80
CA THR A 92 7.04 -13.29 3.56
C THR A 92 5.69 -13.41 2.85
N CYS A 93 5.00 -14.55 3.00
CA CYS A 93 3.69 -14.75 2.38
C CYS A 93 2.67 -13.60 2.64
N PRO A 94 2.56 -12.98 3.85
CA PRO A 94 1.60 -11.90 4.05
C PRO A 94 1.95 -10.63 3.24
N ALA A 95 3.23 -10.39 2.95
CA ALA A 95 3.66 -9.29 2.11
C ALA A 95 3.44 -9.62 0.62
N MET A 96 3.74 -10.86 0.21
CA MET A 96 3.49 -11.35 -1.15
C MET A 96 2.00 -11.36 -1.52
N ALA A 97 1.10 -11.52 -0.54
CA ALA A 97 -0.35 -11.37 -0.72
C ALA A 97 -0.78 -9.99 -1.26
N GLN A 98 0.11 -9.00 -1.20
CA GLN A 98 -0.15 -7.61 -1.61
C GLN A 98 0.38 -7.30 -3.02
N GLY A 99 1.28 -8.14 -3.56
CA GLY A 99 1.93 -7.95 -4.86
C GLY A 99 3.40 -8.39 -4.85
N PRO A 100 4.02 -8.50 -6.04
CA PRO A 100 5.36 -9.06 -6.19
C PRO A 100 6.49 -8.13 -5.71
N ASN A 101 6.32 -6.80 -5.79
CA ASN A 101 7.33 -5.82 -5.38
C ASN A 101 6.67 -4.55 -4.84
N ARG A 102 7.49 -3.60 -4.37
CA ARG A 102 7.03 -2.39 -3.67
C ARG A 102 6.12 -1.53 -4.53
N ARG A 103 6.47 -1.34 -5.81
CA ARG A 103 5.66 -0.58 -6.77
C ARG A 103 4.28 -1.20 -6.94
N GLU A 104 4.19 -2.47 -7.27
CA GLU A 104 2.89 -3.12 -7.45
C GLU A 104 2.09 -3.18 -6.15
N ARG A 105 2.74 -3.40 -5.00
CA ARG A 105 2.07 -3.35 -3.68
C ARG A 105 1.46 -1.96 -3.42
N GLY A 106 2.17 -0.89 -3.77
CA GLY A 106 1.67 0.48 -3.63
C GLY A 106 0.50 0.79 -4.56
N LEU A 107 0.59 0.40 -5.84
CA LEU A 107 -0.49 0.56 -6.80
C LEU A 107 -1.74 -0.20 -6.37
N ASN A 108 -1.58 -1.46 -5.94
CA ASN A 108 -2.68 -2.29 -5.46
C ASN A 108 -3.32 -1.68 -4.20
N TYR A 109 -2.51 -1.23 -3.24
CA TYR A 109 -3.02 -0.68 -1.98
C TYR A 109 -3.72 0.67 -2.16
N TRP A 110 -3.20 1.57 -2.99
CA TRP A 110 -3.89 2.83 -3.29
C TRP A 110 -5.25 2.59 -3.95
N ASN A 111 -5.31 1.67 -4.92
CA ASN A 111 -6.57 1.29 -5.57
C ASN A 111 -7.54 0.63 -4.58
N TYR A 112 -7.05 -0.23 -3.69
CA TYR A 112 -7.83 -0.87 -2.63
C TYR A 112 -8.50 0.18 -1.72
N ILE A 113 -7.72 1.11 -1.17
CA ILE A 113 -8.25 2.07 -0.18
C ILE A 113 -9.18 3.10 -0.83
N ARG A 114 -8.91 3.47 -2.09
CA ARG A 114 -9.77 4.35 -2.87
C ARG A 114 -11.10 3.68 -3.22
N SER A 115 -11.07 2.45 -3.73
CA SER A 115 -12.25 1.77 -4.26
C SER A 115 -13.16 1.17 -3.17
N LEU A 116 -12.58 0.63 -2.09
CA LEU A 116 -13.34 -0.07 -1.06
C LEU A 116 -13.61 0.76 0.19
N HIS A 117 -12.84 1.84 0.42
CA HIS A 117 -12.91 2.64 1.64
C HIS A 117 -13.11 4.13 1.36
N ASN A 118 -13.37 4.52 0.09
CA ASN A 118 -13.65 5.89 -0.34
C ASN A 118 -12.59 6.92 0.12
N ALA A 119 -11.35 6.48 0.35
CA ALA A 119 -10.28 7.34 0.80
C ALA A 119 -9.82 8.26 -0.34
N ARG A 120 -9.68 9.56 -0.05
CA ARG A 120 -9.19 10.58 -1.01
C ARG A 120 -7.67 10.69 -0.99
N HIS A 121 -6.98 9.55 -0.97
CA HIS A 121 -5.52 9.51 -0.94
C HIS A 121 -4.94 9.85 -2.33
N GLY A 122 -3.83 10.57 -2.36
CA GLY A 122 -3.07 10.84 -3.57
C GLY A 122 -2.16 9.68 -3.95
N LEU A 123 -1.79 9.61 -5.22
CA LEU A 123 -0.79 8.70 -5.76
C LEU A 123 0.10 9.47 -6.72
N GLU A 124 1.42 9.34 -6.54
CA GLU A 124 2.42 9.87 -7.45
C GLU A 124 3.42 8.75 -7.78
N VAL A 125 3.66 8.53 -9.07
CA VAL A 125 4.65 7.57 -9.56
C VAL A 125 5.82 8.35 -10.15
N VAL A 126 6.99 8.25 -9.52
CA VAL A 126 8.19 8.98 -9.89
C VAL A 126 8.98 8.16 -10.91
N SER A 127 8.98 8.63 -12.16
CA SER A 127 9.72 8.01 -13.25
C SER A 127 11.23 7.99 -12.98
N GLY A 128 11.90 6.90 -13.36
CA GLY A 128 13.36 6.75 -13.22
C GLY A 128 13.86 6.44 -11.82
N CYS A 129 13.01 6.41 -10.79
CA CYS A 129 13.41 6.09 -9.43
C CYS A 129 13.10 4.63 -9.06
N GLY A 130 14.08 3.94 -8.45
CA GLY A 130 13.91 2.65 -7.78
C GLY A 130 13.66 2.81 -6.27
N HIS A 131 14.20 1.89 -5.46
CA HIS A 131 14.13 1.97 -3.99
C HIS A 131 15.14 3.00 -3.42
N SER A 132 14.96 4.28 -3.74
CA SER A 132 15.84 5.38 -3.32
C SER A 132 15.03 6.53 -2.75
N ALA A 133 15.10 6.72 -1.42
CA ALA A 133 14.43 7.82 -0.74
C ALA A 133 14.87 9.17 -1.31
N THR A 134 16.17 9.36 -1.57
CA THR A 134 16.71 10.58 -2.15
C THR A 134 16.11 10.86 -3.53
N CYS A 135 16.10 9.87 -4.42
CA CYS A 135 15.53 10.04 -5.77
C CYS A 135 14.05 10.43 -5.69
N VAL A 136 13.29 9.70 -4.88
CA VAL A 136 11.84 9.83 -4.78
C VAL A 136 11.44 11.16 -4.12
N TYR A 137 12.04 11.52 -2.98
CA TYR A 137 11.68 12.76 -2.25
C TYR A 137 12.27 14.03 -2.87
N ALA A 138 13.46 13.96 -3.47
CA ALA A 138 14.06 15.12 -4.15
C ALA A 138 13.53 15.34 -5.57
N SER A 139 12.71 14.42 -6.11
CA SER A 139 12.03 14.63 -7.38
C SER A 139 11.13 15.87 -7.33
N PRO A 140 10.86 16.55 -8.46
CA PRO A 140 9.95 17.69 -8.50
C PRO A 140 8.58 17.39 -7.87
N GLN A 141 8.05 16.20 -8.13
CA GLN A 141 6.79 15.71 -7.57
C GLN A 141 6.88 15.52 -6.05
N GLY A 142 7.94 14.87 -5.57
CA GLY A 142 8.18 14.66 -4.14
C GLY A 142 8.37 15.97 -3.38
N ALA A 143 9.18 16.87 -3.91
CA ALA A 143 9.44 18.18 -3.32
C ALA A 143 8.17 19.03 -3.23
N ALA A 144 7.35 19.06 -4.28
CA ALA A 144 6.08 19.80 -4.28
C ALA A 144 5.07 19.28 -3.24
N LEU A 145 5.08 17.97 -2.96
CA LEU A 145 4.25 17.36 -1.92
C LEU A 145 4.73 17.68 -0.50
N LEU A 146 6.04 17.77 -0.29
CA LEU A 146 6.65 18.07 1.01
C LEU A 146 6.62 19.57 1.33
N PHE A 147 6.84 20.40 0.32
CA PHE A 147 6.93 21.87 0.42
C PHE A 147 5.93 22.51 -0.55
N PRO A 148 4.62 22.40 -0.28
CA PRO A 148 3.61 23.03 -1.12
C PRO A 148 3.78 24.56 -1.08
N PRO A 149 3.66 25.26 -2.22
CA PRO A 149 3.76 26.72 -2.23
C PRO A 149 2.64 27.35 -1.38
N GLY A 150 3.01 28.22 -0.44
CA GLY A 150 2.09 29.10 0.30
C GLY A 150 1.33 28.46 1.46
N ARG A 151 2.02 28.09 2.54
CA ARG A 151 1.44 28.06 3.89
C ARG A 151 2.01 29.17 4.75
#